data_AF-A0A444I3N9-F1
#
_entry.id   AF-A0A444I3N9-F1
#
_cell.length_a   1.000
_cell.length_b   1.000
_cell.length_c   1.000
_cell.angle_alpha   90.00
_cell.angle_beta   90.00
_cell.angle_gamma   90.00
#
_symmetry.space_group_name_H-M   'P 1'
#
loop_
_entity.id
_entity.type
_entity.pdbx_description
1 polymer ?
#
loop_
_entity_poly.entity_id
_entity_poly.type
_entity_poly.pdbx_seq_one_letter_code
_entity_poly.pdbx_strand_id
1 'polypeptide(L)'
;MKFTNTQPGPRGLNAISGPVLVDPGQTVEVEVYAREQQHIEAAGWFSVEGEYTANPGGASAPVLQAAASDASKELDGLRKQLAERDAELAKLKTKQPDEDPKTAAEVLAMATDSNVQFMTFKAAAQKLLGEKTPAKKDEIIAALEDLATKP
;
A
#
# COMPACT_ATOMS: atom_id res chain seq x y z
N MET A 1 -11.99 -38.65 10.65
CA MET A 1 -12.65 -37.72 11.59
C MET A 1 -14.15 -38.04 11.63
N LYS A 2 -14.85 -37.72 12.71
CA LYS A 2 -16.27 -38.08 12.89
C LYS A 2 -17.16 -36.85 12.79
N PHE A 3 -18.25 -37.00 12.04
CA PHE A 3 -19.28 -35.98 11.87
C PHE A 3 -20.63 -36.53 12.30
N THR A 4 -21.28 -35.85 13.24
CA THR A 4 -22.64 -36.20 13.69
C THR A 4 -23.60 -35.10 13.28
N ASN A 5 -24.62 -35.42 12.48
CA ASN A 5 -25.62 -34.44 12.06
C ASN A 5 -26.55 -34.09 13.23
N THR A 6 -26.57 -32.82 13.64
CA THR A 6 -27.40 -32.31 14.75
C THR A 6 -28.73 -31.71 14.29
N GLN A 7 -28.98 -31.68 12.98
CA GLN A 7 -30.12 -31.02 12.37
C GLN A 7 -31.29 -32.00 12.17
N PRO A 8 -32.54 -31.50 12.10
CA PRO A 8 -33.73 -32.34 11.90
C PRO A 8 -33.86 -32.93 10.50
N GLY A 9 -33.03 -32.49 9.54
CA GLY A 9 -33.02 -32.98 8.16
C GLY A 9 -31.64 -33.50 7.73
N PRO A 10 -31.57 -34.31 6.65
CA PRO A 10 -30.31 -34.84 6.15
C PRO A 10 -29.40 -33.71 5.64
N ARG A 11 -28.10 -33.84 5.89
CA ARG A 11 -27.10 -32.83 5.52
C ARG A 11 -25.99 -33.46 4.67
N GLY A 12 -25.61 -32.75 3.63
CA GLY A 12 -24.49 -33.12 2.78
C GLY A 12 -23.16 -32.74 3.43
N LEU A 13 -22.18 -33.61 3.31
CA LEU A 13 -20.81 -33.43 3.75
C LEU A 13 -19.87 -33.68 2.57
N ASN A 14 -18.99 -32.73 2.28
CA ASN A 14 -17.99 -32.85 1.22
C ASN A 14 -16.78 -33.62 1.73
N ALA A 15 -16.82 -34.96 1.68
CA ALA A 15 -15.67 -35.79 2.02
C ALA A 15 -14.68 -35.89 0.86
N ILE A 16 -13.44 -36.28 1.17
CA ILE A 16 -12.39 -36.51 0.17
C ILE A 16 -12.81 -37.58 -0.84
N SER A 17 -13.47 -38.64 -0.36
CA SER A 17 -13.98 -39.74 -1.18
C SER A 17 -15.21 -39.35 -2.03
N GLY A 18 -15.74 -38.14 -1.86
CA GLY A 18 -16.94 -37.64 -2.54
C GLY A 18 -17.99 -37.12 -1.56
N PRO A 19 -19.13 -36.61 -2.07
CA PRO A 19 -20.21 -36.13 -1.23
C PRO A 19 -20.85 -37.29 -0.45
N VAL A 20 -21.07 -37.08 0.84
CA VAL A 20 -21.70 -38.03 1.77
C VAL A 20 -22.95 -37.38 2.34
N LEU A 21 -24.08 -38.07 2.27
CA LEU A 21 -25.31 -37.63 2.92
C LEU A 21 -25.39 -38.25 4.32
N VAL A 22 -25.63 -37.41 5.34
CA VAL A 22 -25.71 -37.83 6.74
C VAL A 22 -27.11 -37.54 7.27
N ASP A 23 -27.83 -38.58 7.67
CA ASP A 23 -29.18 -38.48 8.21
C ASP A 23 -29.19 -37.84 9.61
N PRO A 24 -30.35 -37.31 10.08
CA PRO A 24 -30.48 -36.73 11.42
C PRO A 24 -30.00 -37.69 12.52
N GLY A 25 -29.07 -37.23 13.37
CA GLY A 25 -28.49 -38.01 14.45
C GLY A 25 -27.49 -39.09 14.03
N GLN A 26 -27.25 -39.28 12.73
CA GLN A 26 -26.27 -40.22 12.23
C GLN A 26 -24.86 -39.67 12.44
N THR A 27 -23.95 -40.54 12.88
CA THR A 27 -22.50 -40.29 12.89
C THR A 27 -21.84 -41.03 11.74
N VAL A 28 -21.04 -40.31 10.95
CA VAL A 28 -20.20 -40.90 9.90
C VAL A 28 -18.73 -40.62 10.18
N GLU A 29 -17.88 -41.58 9.85
CA GLU A 29 -16.43 -41.42 9.91
C GLU A 29 -15.89 -41.30 8.49
N VAL A 30 -15.42 -40.10 8.15
CA VAL A 30 -14.89 -39.77 6.83
C VAL A 30 -13.70 -38.85 6.96
N GLU A 31 -12.96 -38.67 5.88
CA GLU A 31 -11.91 -37.66 5.80
C GLU A 31 -12.44 -36.45 5.05
N VAL A 32 -12.16 -35.26 5.58
CA VAL A 32 -12.53 -33.97 4.98
C VAL A 32 -11.30 -33.08 4.96
N TYR A 33 -11.15 -32.31 3.90
CA TYR A 33 -10.02 -31.41 3.78
C TYR A 33 -10.16 -30.17 4.67
N ALA A 34 -9.03 -29.66 5.17
CA ALA A 34 -8.96 -28.49 6.04
C ALA A 34 -9.56 -27.22 5.41
N ARG A 35 -9.64 -27.11 4.08
CA ARG A 35 -10.31 -25.96 3.42
C ARG A 35 -11.82 -25.91 3.71
N GLU A 36 -12.43 -27.06 3.98
CA GLU A 36 -13.88 -27.15 4.24
C GLU A 36 -14.21 -26.81 5.71
N GLN A 37 -13.20 -26.78 6.59
CA GLN A 37 -13.38 -26.56 8.04
C GLN A 37 -14.19 -25.30 8.33
N GLN A 38 -13.79 -24.17 7.73
CA GLN A 38 -14.47 -22.89 7.96
C GLN A 38 -15.96 -22.96 7.56
N HIS A 39 -16.27 -23.65 6.46
CA HIS A 39 -17.65 -23.77 6.00
C HIS A 39 -18.48 -24.71 6.87
N ILE A 40 -17.91 -25.83 7.29
CA ILE A 40 -18.60 -26.82 8.13
C ILE A 40 -18.88 -26.26 9.53
N GLU A 41 -17.89 -25.63 10.15
CA GLU A 41 -18.03 -25.04 11.47
C GLU A 41 -18.97 -23.84 11.47
N ALA A 42 -18.90 -22.97 10.44
CA ALA A 42 -19.81 -21.84 10.31
C ALA A 42 -21.27 -22.26 10.08
N ALA A 43 -21.50 -23.40 9.41
CA ALA A 43 -22.84 -23.92 9.18
C ALA A 43 -23.49 -24.44 10.48
N GLY A 44 -22.69 -24.94 11.44
CA GLY A 44 -23.19 -25.47 12.71
C GLY A 44 -24.09 -26.71 12.56
N TRP A 45 -24.05 -27.40 11.41
CA TRP A 45 -24.90 -28.56 11.12
C TRP A 45 -24.38 -29.85 11.74
N PHE A 46 -23.09 -29.91 12.04
CA PHE A 46 -22.42 -31.12 12.50
C PHE A 46 -21.70 -30.87 13.82
N SER A 47 -21.75 -31.84 14.72
CA SER A 47 -20.76 -32.00 15.77
C SER A 47 -19.55 -32.73 15.17
N VAL A 48 -18.37 -32.13 15.28
CA VAL A 48 -17.14 -32.58 14.61
C VAL A 48 -16.13 -33.04 15.64
N GLU A 49 -15.59 -34.24 15.47
CA GLU A 49 -14.53 -34.80 16.32
C GLU A 49 -13.35 -35.28 15.47
N GLY A 50 -12.14 -34.83 15.85
CA GLY A 50 -10.88 -35.17 15.17
C GLY A 50 -10.34 -34.02 14.32
N GLU A 51 -9.28 -34.31 13.57
CA GLU A 51 -8.54 -33.32 12.78
C GLU A 51 -8.89 -33.41 11.28
N TYR A 52 -8.87 -32.27 10.59
CA TYR A 52 -9.07 -32.20 9.15
C TYR A 52 -7.81 -32.61 8.40
N THR A 53 -7.98 -33.24 7.24
CA THR A 53 -6.88 -33.64 6.37
C THR A 53 -6.31 -32.44 5.62
N ALA A 54 -4.99 -32.33 5.54
CA ALA A 54 -4.36 -31.28 4.73
C ALA A 54 -4.77 -31.40 3.24
N ASN A 55 -4.96 -30.26 2.57
CA ASN A 55 -5.32 -30.22 1.15
C ASN A 55 -4.15 -30.68 0.25
N PRO A 56 -4.30 -31.72 -0.60
CA PRO A 56 -3.35 -32.02 -1.66
C PRO A 56 -3.61 -31.09 -2.86
N GLY A 57 -2.59 -30.38 -3.32
CA GLY A 57 -2.62 -29.70 -4.62
C GLY A 57 -3.31 -28.34 -4.70
N GLY A 58 -3.87 -27.78 -3.63
CA GLY A 58 -4.04 -26.33 -3.55
C GLY A 58 -2.66 -25.75 -3.28
N ALA A 59 -2.02 -25.15 -4.30
CA ALA A 59 -0.62 -24.67 -4.32
C ALA A 59 0.16 -25.10 -3.06
N SER A 60 0.83 -26.26 -3.12
CA SER A 60 1.41 -26.97 -1.97
C SER A 60 1.91 -26.00 -0.90
N ALA A 61 1.54 -26.18 0.38
CA ALA A 61 2.01 -25.35 1.49
C ALA A 61 3.48 -24.87 1.40
N PRO A 62 4.47 -25.69 0.97
CA PRO A 62 5.85 -25.22 0.74
C PRO A 62 6.01 -24.18 -0.38
N VAL A 63 5.20 -24.19 -1.45
CA VAL A 63 5.22 -23.22 -2.55
C VAL A 63 4.62 -21.88 -2.10
N LEU A 64 3.54 -21.89 -1.32
CA LEU A 64 2.97 -20.67 -0.73
C LEU A 64 3.92 -20.07 0.32
N GLN A 65 4.58 -20.93 1.13
CA GLN A 65 5.59 -20.50 2.09
C GLN A 65 6.81 -19.89 1.37
N ALA A 66 7.25 -20.48 0.26
CA ALA A 66 8.33 -19.94 -0.56
C ALA A 66 7.95 -18.59 -1.18
N ALA A 67 6.76 -18.50 -1.79
CA ALA A 67 6.26 -17.24 -2.36
C ALA A 67 6.08 -16.14 -1.31
N ALA A 68 5.59 -16.48 -0.10
CA ALA A 68 5.48 -15.53 1.00
C ALA A 68 6.85 -15.09 1.54
N SER A 69 7.82 -16.00 1.58
CA SER A 69 9.19 -15.71 2.02
C SER A 69 9.91 -14.81 1.01
N ASP A 70 9.72 -15.05 -0.29
CA ASP A 70 10.31 -14.24 -1.34
C ASP A 70 9.64 -12.86 -1.42
N ALA A 71 8.31 -12.78 -1.31
CA ALA A 71 7.60 -11.51 -1.20
C ALA A 71 8.05 -10.70 0.03
N SER A 72 8.32 -11.36 1.16
CA SER A 72 8.82 -10.68 2.37
C SER A 72 10.22 -10.08 2.16
N LYS A 73 11.12 -10.80 1.48
CA LYS A 73 12.45 -10.29 1.12
C LYS A 73 12.36 -9.09 0.17
N GLU A 74 11.48 -9.14 -0.81
CA GLU A 74 11.25 -8.02 -1.75
C GLU A 74 10.73 -6.78 -1.01
N LEU A 75 9.76 -6.95 -0.10
CA LEU A 75 9.23 -5.84 0.70
C LEU A 75 10.31 -5.20 1.59
N ASP A 76 11.17 -5.99 2.20
CA ASP A 76 12.27 -5.45 3.02
C ASP A 76 13.31 -4.73 2.17
N GLY A 77 13.60 -5.25 0.97
CA GLY A 77 14.43 -4.57 -0.03
C GLY A 77 13.85 -3.21 -0.45
N LEU A 78 12.55 -3.17 -0.76
CA LEU A 78 11.85 -1.93 -1.15
C LEU A 78 11.79 -0.91 -0.01
N ARG A 79 11.54 -1.35 1.22
CA ARG A 79 11.58 -0.46 2.41
C ARG A 79 12.95 0.16 2.61
N LYS A 80 14.03 -0.62 2.42
CA LYS A 80 15.40 -0.10 2.51
C LYS A 80 15.68 0.93 1.41
N GLN A 81 15.26 0.67 0.19
CA GLN A 81 15.41 1.62 -0.92
C GLN A 81 14.65 2.93 -0.68
N LEU A 82 13.44 2.87 -0.11
CA LEU A 82 12.68 4.07 0.28
C LEU A 82 13.41 4.86 1.36
N ALA A 83 13.92 4.19 2.40
CA ALA A 83 14.69 4.86 3.46
C ALA A 83 15.98 5.52 2.92
N GLU A 84 16.68 4.87 1.99
CA GLU A 84 17.85 5.45 1.33
C GLU A 84 17.50 6.65 0.46
N ARG A 85 16.40 6.58 -0.30
CA ARG A 85 15.88 7.70 -1.10
C ARG A 85 15.45 8.87 -0.22
N ASP A 86 14.76 8.62 0.88
CA ASP A 86 14.34 9.67 1.82
C ASP A 86 15.55 10.33 2.50
N ALA A 87 16.58 9.57 2.86
CA ALA A 87 17.82 10.11 3.39
C ALA A 87 18.58 10.93 2.33
N GLU A 88 18.55 10.52 1.07
CA GLU A 88 19.13 11.29 -0.03
C GLU A 88 18.34 12.57 -0.30
N LEU A 89 17.01 12.53 -0.29
CA LEU A 89 16.15 13.70 -0.39
C LEU A 89 16.38 14.67 0.77
N ALA A 90 16.55 14.16 2.00
CA ALA A 90 16.88 14.98 3.15
C ALA A 90 18.26 15.66 2.99
N LYS A 91 19.27 14.92 2.52
CA LYS A 91 20.61 15.48 2.21
C LYS A 91 20.57 16.48 1.07
N LEU A 92 19.75 16.27 0.05
CA LEU A 92 19.58 17.21 -1.06
C LEU A 92 18.82 18.46 -0.60
N LYS A 93 17.82 18.32 0.27
CA LYS A 93 17.11 19.45 0.87
C LYS A 93 18.00 20.29 1.80
N THR A 94 18.98 19.68 2.47
CA THR A 94 19.95 20.42 3.31
C THR A 94 21.17 20.92 2.53
N LYS A 95 21.47 20.33 1.36
CA LYS A 95 22.49 20.80 0.41
C LYS A 95 21.97 21.82 -0.60
N GLN A 96 20.67 21.87 -0.84
CA GLN A 96 20.06 23.13 -1.21
C GLN A 96 20.35 24.03 -0.01
N PRO A 97 21.11 25.13 -0.17
CA PRO A 97 21.09 26.14 0.86
C PRO A 97 19.60 26.41 1.12
N ASP A 98 19.19 26.41 2.39
CA ASP A 98 18.14 27.32 2.80
C ASP A 98 18.57 28.64 2.19
N GLU A 99 18.04 28.95 1.01
CA GLU A 99 18.47 30.10 0.27
C GLU A 99 18.20 31.24 1.22
N ASP A 100 19.29 31.84 1.72
CA ASP A 100 19.27 33.18 2.28
C ASP A 100 18.24 33.94 1.46
N PRO A 101 17.20 34.50 2.10
CA PRO A 101 16.00 34.95 1.41
C PRO A 101 16.40 35.76 0.19
N LYS A 102 16.29 35.16 -1.00
CA LYS A 102 16.80 35.73 -2.24
C LYS A 102 16.25 37.13 -2.34
N THR A 103 17.14 38.09 -2.52
CA THR A 103 16.71 39.48 -2.68
C THR A 103 15.87 39.61 -3.96
N ALA A 104 15.04 40.64 -4.02
CA ALA A 104 14.22 40.90 -5.21
C ALA A 104 15.07 40.97 -6.50
N ALA A 105 16.30 41.49 -6.41
CA ALA A 105 17.25 41.56 -7.52
C ALA A 105 17.73 40.17 -8.00
N GLU A 106 17.96 39.23 -7.10
CA GLU A 106 18.38 37.87 -7.45
C GLU A 106 17.22 37.07 -8.06
N VAL A 107 16.00 37.23 -7.54
CA VAL A 107 14.81 36.62 -8.14
C VAL A 107 14.52 37.23 -9.52
N LEU A 108 14.75 38.54 -9.72
CA LEU A 108 14.64 39.18 -11.02
C LEU A 108 15.66 38.62 -12.03
N ALA A 109 16.90 38.38 -11.61
CA ALA A 109 17.92 37.74 -12.45
C ALA A 109 17.55 36.29 -12.83
N MET A 110 16.84 35.55 -11.98
CA MET A 110 16.29 34.23 -12.33
C MET A 110 15.22 34.30 -13.44
N ALA A 111 14.57 35.45 -13.64
CA ALA A 111 13.60 35.63 -14.70
C ALA A 111 14.25 35.68 -16.08
N THR A 112 15.51 36.10 -16.17
CA THR A 112 16.27 36.25 -17.42
C THR A 112 17.19 35.06 -17.70
N ASP A 113 17.44 34.19 -16.71
CA ASP A 113 18.20 32.96 -16.89
C ASP A 113 17.39 31.90 -17.67
N SER A 114 17.97 31.44 -18.78
CA SER A 114 17.37 30.40 -19.64
C SER A 114 17.40 29.00 -19.02
N ASN A 115 18.25 28.78 -18.02
CA ASN A 115 18.33 27.51 -17.29
C ASN A 115 17.29 27.39 -16.18
N VAL A 116 16.59 28.49 -15.84
CA VAL A 116 15.59 28.50 -14.77
C VAL A 116 14.19 28.29 -15.35
N GLN A 117 13.52 27.23 -14.89
CA GLN A 117 12.12 27.00 -15.23
C GLN A 117 11.22 28.07 -14.59
N PHE A 118 10.19 28.49 -15.33
CA PHE A 118 9.25 29.53 -14.88
C PHE A 118 8.59 29.20 -13.52
N MET A 119 8.29 27.93 -13.24
CA MET A 119 7.71 27.52 -11.95
C MET A 119 8.68 27.73 -10.78
N THR A 120 9.98 27.56 -10.99
CA THR A 120 11.02 27.83 -9.98
C THR A 120 11.15 29.32 -9.71
N PHE A 121 11.16 30.14 -10.77
CA PHE A 121 11.13 31.61 -10.65
C PHE A 121 9.87 32.09 -9.93
N LYS A 122 8.68 31.56 -10.31
CA LYS A 122 7.41 31.91 -9.68
C LYS A 122 7.38 31.54 -8.20
N ALA A 123 7.89 30.36 -7.83
CA ALA A 123 7.97 29.95 -6.43
C ALA A 123 8.89 30.87 -5.61
N ALA A 124 10.03 31.28 -6.17
CA ALA A 124 10.93 32.24 -5.54
C ALA A 124 10.28 33.63 -5.39
N ALA A 125 9.58 34.11 -6.42
CA ALA A 125 8.83 35.36 -6.37
C ALA A 125 7.68 35.31 -5.36
N GLN A 126 7.02 34.15 -5.23
CA GLN A 126 5.94 33.95 -4.27
C GLN A 126 6.40 34.02 -2.82
N LYS A 127 7.66 33.64 -2.54
CA LYS A 127 8.25 33.84 -1.21
C LYS A 127 8.45 35.32 -0.86
N LEU A 128 8.63 36.19 -1.85
CA LEU A 128 8.83 37.65 -1.65
C LEU A 128 7.53 38.46 -1.71
N LEU A 129 6.68 38.16 -2.69
CA LEU A 129 5.44 38.88 -2.97
C LEU A 129 4.23 38.30 -2.21
N GLY A 130 4.36 37.09 -1.65
CA GLY A 130 3.30 36.41 -0.92
C GLY A 130 2.07 36.11 -1.79
N GLU A 131 0.88 36.27 -1.22
CA GLU A 131 -0.39 36.01 -1.92
C GLU A 131 -0.67 36.97 -3.08
N LYS A 132 0.07 38.08 -3.19
CA LYS A 132 -0.07 39.07 -4.27
C LYS A 132 0.69 38.71 -5.55
N THR A 133 1.28 37.52 -5.60
CA THR A 133 2.09 37.08 -6.73
C THR A 133 1.22 36.85 -7.96
N PRO A 134 1.45 37.59 -9.06
CA PRO A 134 0.68 37.42 -10.29
C PRO A 134 0.92 36.06 -10.94
N ALA A 135 0.05 35.68 -11.89
CA ALA A 135 0.17 34.40 -12.59
C ALA A 135 1.14 34.46 -13.78
N LYS A 136 1.32 35.64 -14.40
CA LYS A 136 2.14 35.82 -15.61
C LYS A 136 3.55 36.28 -15.28
N LYS A 137 4.51 35.84 -16.10
CA LYS A 137 5.93 36.16 -15.92
C LYS A 137 6.21 37.66 -15.88
N ASP A 138 5.67 38.40 -16.85
CA ASP A 138 5.92 39.83 -16.97
C ASP A 138 5.32 40.63 -15.79
N GLU A 139 4.17 40.19 -15.29
CA GLU A 139 3.51 40.80 -14.13
C GLU A 139 4.30 40.51 -12.83
N ILE A 140 4.91 39.33 -12.70
CA ILE A 140 5.80 39.00 -11.57
C ILE A 140 7.08 39.83 -11.63
N ILE A 141 7.68 40.01 -12.82
CA ILE A 141 8.88 40.84 -13.02
C ILE A 141 8.61 42.28 -12.57
N ALA A 142 7.52 42.89 -13.05
CA ALA A 142 7.15 44.25 -12.66
C ALA A 142 6.94 44.40 -11.13
N ALA A 143 6.26 43.43 -10.51
CA ALA A 143 6.04 43.45 -9.06
C ALA A 143 7.34 43.30 -8.25
N LEU A 144 8.32 42.55 -8.76
CA LEU A 144 9.65 42.42 -8.15
C LEU A 144 10.49 43.69 -8.32
N GLU A 145 10.42 44.36 -9.47
CA GLU A 145 11.08 45.67 -9.71
C GLU A 145 10.52 46.76 -8.80
N ASP A 146 9.19 46.82 -8.63
CA ASP A 146 8.52 47.73 -7.68
C ASP A 146 8.93 47.44 -6.22
N LEU A 147 9.16 46.17 -5.88
CA LEU A 147 9.62 45.78 -4.55
C LEU A 147 11.10 46.10 -4.33
N ALA A 148 11.94 46.02 -5.38
CA ALA A 148 13.36 46.34 -5.33
C ALA A 148 13.65 47.86 -5.28
N THR A 149 12.71 48.70 -5.74
CA THR A 149 12.85 50.16 -5.79
C THR A 149 12.20 50.89 -4.62
N LYS A 150 11.50 50.18 -3.73
CA LYS A 150 10.99 50.76 -2.47
C LYS A 150 12.13 50.95 -1.46
N PRO A 151 12.26 52.15 -0.85
CA PRO A 151 13.29 52.45 0.14
C PRO A 151 13.10 51.71 1.46
#